data_AF-A0A432W498-F1
#
_entry.id   AF-A0A432W498-F1
#
_cell.length_a   1.000
_cell.length_b   1.000
_cell.length_c   1.000
_cell.angle_alpha   90.00
_cell.angle_beta   90.00
_cell.angle_gamma   90.00
#
_symmetry.space_group_name_H-M   'P 1'
#
loop_
_entity.id
_entity.type
_entity.pdbx_description
1 polymer ?
#
loop_
_entity_poly.entity_id
_entity_poly.type
_entity_poly.pdbx_seq_one_letter_code
_entity_poly.pdbx_strand_id
1 'polypeptide(L)'
;MDIIIIEDNPETLGVLRDFFRSVDTSASIQTYTNGNSLLEGDAVVAADILILGYDLGVSVTGTELLSYLEWSHRISAKTQVVFVSNTIEQARRQAPLRFTVSNFYNKPVSLAHVATIVKFARRNRDYFSSVFYMIDKQKWAAAYKSLQLCKQGCPAELEEQALLIEFMLNVQQGSYSHLLRRVQSVKELSWAPYIRVRALAALGQYEKCKQLFSTYDEKDPYFSASLAVVNQLAVTSHSDPESFMPAHLKDSDLSLFECEYKAALLTNSGNWLKALGYLANKQKRAPKRSHKAYFYSVAIVKNLCLELFQETDNESYIHLEKHLEFHAQLLQQDCQTRDLELFQELLPALVQALQCGKLREQETSGLIMDDMEGGDNSPFVYILRYIVKWLEEGKASVPTVYQCALAIERQGSTSRAATNQLLLQKVLEFTLKKPVQRAFLSNQLGKMLFKSGRADLAAMTFTRGVSLQPDNQKMSNNLQACMRHLDVRQFLGHEVILTGNVES
;
A
#
# COMPACT_ATOMS: atom_id res chain seq x y z
N MET A 1 12.51 -23.76 16.61
CA MET A 1 12.01 -22.58 15.88
C MET A 1 10.51 -22.52 15.98
N ASP A 2 9.92 -21.34 15.82
CA ASP A 2 8.48 -21.18 15.70
C ASP A 2 8.07 -21.14 14.22
N ILE A 3 7.23 -22.09 13.81
CA ILE A 3 6.84 -22.31 12.41
C ILE A 3 5.33 -22.26 12.30
N ILE A 4 4.83 -21.46 11.38
CA ILE A 4 3.40 -21.39 11.05
C ILE A 4 3.21 -21.85 9.61
N ILE A 5 2.29 -22.78 9.38
CA ILE A 5 1.92 -23.30 8.07
C ILE A 5 0.46 -23.01 7.80
N ILE A 6 0.17 -22.32 6.70
CA ILE A 6 -1.19 -22.01 6.27
C ILE A 6 -1.39 -22.57 4.88
N GLU A 7 -2.23 -23.59 4.76
CA GLU A 7 -2.44 -24.36 3.54
C GLU A 7 -3.86 -24.94 3.55
N ASP A 8 -4.62 -24.72 2.48
CA ASP A 8 -6.02 -25.15 2.41
C ASP A 8 -6.17 -26.65 2.17
N ASN A 9 -5.16 -27.29 1.55
CA ASN A 9 -5.12 -28.72 1.32
C ASN A 9 -4.59 -29.49 2.57
N PRO A 10 -5.44 -30.30 3.25
CA PRO A 10 -5.05 -30.97 4.49
C PRO A 10 -3.91 -32.00 4.33
N GLU A 11 -3.80 -32.64 3.16
CA GLU A 11 -2.75 -33.62 2.87
C GLU A 11 -1.39 -32.92 2.79
N THR A 12 -1.31 -31.83 2.02
CA THR A 12 -0.10 -31.01 1.88
C THR A 12 0.30 -30.43 3.24
N LEU A 13 -0.68 -29.96 4.02
CA LEU A 13 -0.47 -29.45 5.38
C LEU A 13 0.16 -30.52 6.29
N GLY A 14 -0.37 -31.76 6.25
CA GLY A 14 0.16 -32.89 7.00
C GLY A 14 1.60 -33.25 6.60
N VAL A 15 1.86 -33.37 5.30
CA VAL A 15 3.19 -33.67 4.76
C VAL A 15 4.22 -32.61 5.16
N LEU A 16 3.90 -31.32 5.00
CA LEU A 16 4.80 -30.24 5.38
C LEU A 16 5.11 -30.28 6.87
N ARG A 17 4.09 -30.44 7.72
CA ARG A 17 4.26 -30.55 9.17
C ARG A 17 5.23 -31.68 9.54
N ASP A 18 5.07 -32.85 8.92
CA ASP A 18 5.89 -34.03 9.23
C ASP A 18 7.33 -33.85 8.71
N PHE A 19 7.51 -33.21 7.55
CA PHE A 19 8.85 -32.80 7.08
C PHE A 19 9.51 -31.81 8.02
N PHE A 20 8.82 -30.76 8.48
CA PHE A 20 9.41 -29.80 9.42
C PHE A 20 9.79 -30.45 10.76
N ARG A 21 8.96 -31.37 11.29
CA ARG A 21 9.28 -32.13 12.51
C ARG A 21 10.52 -33.02 12.36
N SER A 22 10.70 -33.62 11.18
CA SER A 22 11.87 -34.48 10.93
C SER A 22 13.16 -33.68 10.76
N VAL A 23 13.10 -32.45 10.23
CA VAL A 23 14.26 -31.55 10.10
C VAL A 23 14.61 -30.84 11.41
N ASP A 24 13.62 -30.40 12.19
CA ASP A 24 13.80 -29.74 13.48
C ASP A 24 12.81 -30.31 14.51
N THR A 25 13.27 -31.32 15.26
CA THR A 25 12.46 -32.00 16.29
C THR A 25 12.06 -31.09 17.44
N SER A 26 12.72 -29.94 17.60
CA SER A 26 12.43 -28.93 18.63
C SER A 26 11.51 -27.82 18.14
N ALA A 27 11.08 -27.85 16.87
CA ALA A 27 10.23 -26.80 16.31
C ALA A 27 8.81 -26.84 16.88
N SER A 28 8.32 -25.67 17.31
CA SER A 28 6.91 -25.42 17.57
C SER A 28 6.23 -25.18 16.22
N ILE A 29 5.28 -26.04 15.85
CA ILE A 29 4.62 -25.97 14.54
C ILE A 29 3.12 -25.76 14.74
N GLN A 30 2.62 -24.63 14.25
CA GLN A 30 1.20 -24.31 14.20
C GLN A 30 0.71 -24.43 12.76
N THR A 31 -0.47 -25.01 12.59
CA THR A 31 -1.04 -25.29 11.27
C THR A 31 -2.45 -24.73 11.16
N TYR A 32 -2.73 -24.04 10.06
CA TYR A 32 -4.03 -23.46 9.76
C TYR A 32 -4.49 -23.88 8.36
N THR A 33 -5.79 -24.11 8.19
CA THR A 33 -6.38 -24.46 6.89
C THR A 33 -6.81 -23.22 6.08
N ASN A 34 -6.72 -22.03 6.67
CA ASN A 34 -7.03 -20.75 6.02
C ASN A 34 -6.43 -19.58 6.82
N GLY A 35 -6.50 -18.38 6.26
CA GLY A 35 -5.93 -17.17 6.86
C GLY A 35 -6.80 -16.46 7.92
N ASN A 36 -8.03 -16.90 8.20
CA ASN A 36 -8.97 -16.10 9.00
C ASN A 36 -8.50 -15.86 10.44
N SER A 37 -7.93 -16.87 11.09
CA SER A 37 -7.41 -16.73 12.46
C SER A 37 -6.34 -15.64 12.56
N LEU A 38 -5.53 -15.47 11.51
CA LEU A 38 -4.53 -14.42 11.47
C LEU A 38 -5.15 -13.07 11.10
N LEU A 39 -6.14 -13.03 10.21
CA LEU A 39 -6.85 -11.79 9.85
C LEU A 39 -7.68 -11.19 10.99
N GLU A 40 -8.24 -12.03 11.86
CA GLU A 40 -9.17 -11.61 12.93
C GLU A 40 -8.50 -11.31 14.26
N GLY A 41 -7.32 -11.87 14.52
CA GLY A 41 -6.56 -11.52 15.72
C GLY A 41 -5.86 -10.17 15.58
N ASP A 42 -5.53 -9.53 16.69
CA ASP A 42 -4.67 -8.34 16.73
C ASP A 42 -3.22 -8.66 17.13
N ALA A 43 -2.96 -9.90 17.55
CA ALA A 43 -1.66 -10.31 18.04
C ALA A 43 -0.61 -10.33 16.92
N VAL A 44 0.63 -9.99 17.29
CA VAL A 44 1.81 -10.19 16.44
C VAL A 44 1.99 -11.69 16.19
N VAL A 45 2.15 -12.04 14.91
CA VAL A 45 2.44 -13.38 14.42
C VAL A 45 3.89 -13.72 14.76
N ALA A 46 4.07 -14.40 15.89
CA ALA A 46 5.36 -14.88 16.35
C ALA A 46 5.78 -16.13 15.55
N ALA A 47 6.41 -15.90 14.40
CA ALA A 47 6.96 -16.96 13.55
C ALA A 47 8.39 -16.65 13.13
N ASP A 48 9.29 -17.63 13.24
CA ASP A 48 10.58 -17.61 12.54
C ASP A 48 10.36 -17.94 11.05
N ILE A 49 9.43 -18.86 10.74
CA ILE A 49 9.09 -19.28 9.38
C ILE A 49 7.57 -19.25 9.20
N LEU A 50 7.10 -18.61 8.12
CA LEU A 50 5.71 -18.59 7.70
C LEU A 50 5.57 -19.22 6.30
N ILE A 51 4.94 -20.39 6.25
CA ILE A 51 4.63 -21.11 5.01
C ILE A 51 3.21 -20.76 4.57
N LEU A 52 3.06 -20.36 3.31
CA LEU A 52 1.78 -19.94 2.73
C LEU A 52 1.46 -20.70 1.44
N GLY A 53 0.29 -21.32 1.39
CA GLY A 53 -0.39 -21.60 0.12
C GLY A 53 -0.79 -20.29 -0.56
N TYR A 54 -0.87 -20.28 -1.89
CA TYR A 54 -1.42 -19.11 -2.60
C TYR A 54 -2.93 -19.04 -2.43
N ASP A 55 -3.64 -20.13 -2.70
CA ASP A 55 -5.07 -20.26 -2.46
C ASP A 55 -5.30 -20.74 -1.03
N LEU A 56 -5.93 -19.92 -0.18
CA LEU A 56 -6.23 -20.28 1.22
C LEU A 56 -7.74 -20.50 1.42
N GLY A 57 -8.38 -21.13 0.43
CA GLY A 57 -9.80 -21.47 0.43
C GLY A 57 -10.75 -20.25 0.56
N VAL A 58 -11.60 -20.28 1.59
CA VAL A 58 -12.64 -19.26 1.85
C VAL A 58 -12.10 -17.91 2.33
N SER A 59 -10.80 -17.85 2.66
CA SER A 59 -10.14 -16.62 3.09
C SER A 59 -9.58 -15.84 1.88
N VAL A 60 -8.67 -14.91 2.14
CA VAL A 60 -7.84 -14.20 1.17
C VAL A 60 -6.76 -15.10 0.56
N THR A 61 -6.06 -14.67 -0.49
CA THR A 61 -4.86 -15.37 -0.97
C THR A 61 -3.70 -15.23 0.02
N GLY A 62 -2.69 -16.10 -0.07
CA GLY A 62 -1.48 -15.99 0.76
C GLY A 62 -0.76 -14.65 0.60
N THR A 63 -0.75 -14.08 -0.61
CA THR A 63 -0.12 -12.77 -0.88
C THR A 63 -0.91 -11.60 -0.27
N GLU A 64 -2.24 -11.69 -0.28
CA GLU A 64 -3.14 -10.74 0.38
C GLU A 64 -3.02 -10.81 1.91
N LEU A 65 -2.99 -12.03 2.48
CA LEU A 65 -2.75 -12.23 3.91
C LEU A 65 -1.41 -11.62 4.32
N LEU A 66 -0.35 -11.91 3.57
CA LEU A 66 0.97 -11.38 3.86
C LEU A 66 1.00 -9.84 3.80
N SER A 67 0.35 -9.25 2.79
CA SER A 67 0.21 -7.80 2.69
C SER A 67 -0.52 -7.23 3.92
N TYR A 68 -1.56 -7.91 4.39
CA TYR A 68 -2.29 -7.53 5.60
C TYR A 68 -1.48 -7.69 6.89
N LEU A 69 -0.56 -8.64 6.98
CA LEU A 69 0.31 -8.78 8.15
C LEU A 69 1.41 -7.72 8.16
N GLU A 70 1.96 -7.38 6.99
CA GLU A 70 2.99 -6.36 6.82
C GLU A 70 2.48 -4.96 7.16
N TRP A 71 1.38 -4.53 6.55
CA TRP A 71 0.87 -3.15 6.70
C TRP A 71 0.36 -2.83 8.13
N SER A 72 0.10 -3.86 8.93
CA SER A 72 -0.43 -3.80 10.29
C SER A 72 0.68 -4.02 11.31
N HIS A 73 1.93 -4.19 10.83
CA HIS A 73 3.12 -4.47 11.64
C HIS A 73 2.96 -5.70 12.55
N ARG A 74 2.19 -6.69 12.09
CA ARG A 74 1.91 -7.93 12.83
C ARG A 74 2.85 -9.07 12.48
N ILE A 75 3.82 -8.87 11.60
CA ILE A 75 4.86 -9.86 11.29
C ILE A 75 6.22 -9.19 11.42
N SER A 76 7.18 -9.91 12.00
CA SER A 76 8.54 -9.39 12.18
C SER A 76 9.30 -9.40 10.86
N ALA A 77 10.22 -8.44 10.71
CA ALA A 77 11.15 -8.39 9.61
C ALA A 77 12.05 -9.63 9.53
N LYS A 78 12.28 -10.34 10.65
CA LYS A 78 13.09 -11.57 10.67
C LYS A 78 12.39 -12.79 10.09
N THR A 79 11.05 -12.77 10.03
CA THR A 79 10.27 -13.94 9.65
C THR A 79 10.60 -14.34 8.21
N GLN A 80 10.98 -15.58 7.99
CA GLN A 80 11.21 -16.12 6.64
C GLN A 80 9.87 -16.54 6.04
N VAL A 81 9.49 -15.94 4.91
CA VAL A 81 8.24 -16.29 4.22
C VAL A 81 8.53 -17.18 3.03
N VAL A 82 7.74 -18.25 2.91
CA VAL A 82 7.88 -19.22 1.84
C VAL A 82 6.50 -19.56 1.28
N PHE A 83 6.34 -19.37 -0.02
CA PHE A 83 5.17 -19.80 -0.75
C PHE A 83 5.34 -21.21 -1.29
N VAL A 84 4.33 -22.05 -1.05
CA VAL A 84 4.24 -23.42 -1.58
C VAL A 84 2.91 -23.53 -2.33
N SER A 85 2.94 -23.55 -3.67
CA SER A 85 1.71 -23.49 -4.47
C SER A 85 1.82 -24.22 -5.80
N ASN A 86 0.68 -24.59 -6.39
CA ASN A 86 0.57 -24.97 -7.80
C ASN A 86 0.55 -23.75 -8.75
N THR A 87 0.28 -22.56 -8.20
CA THR A 87 0.13 -21.28 -8.92
C THR A 87 1.27 -20.33 -8.56
N ILE A 88 2.51 -20.81 -8.58
CA ILE A 88 3.64 -20.06 -8.02
C ILE A 88 3.93 -18.75 -8.74
N GLU A 89 3.63 -18.66 -10.05
CA GLU A 89 3.79 -17.44 -10.82
C GLU A 89 2.84 -16.34 -10.34
N GLN A 90 1.61 -16.67 -9.94
CA GLN A 90 0.69 -15.69 -9.35
C GLN A 90 1.17 -15.22 -7.98
N ALA A 91 1.68 -16.15 -7.15
CA ALA A 91 2.27 -15.80 -5.86
C ALA A 91 3.48 -14.86 -6.03
N ARG A 92 4.37 -15.16 -6.98
CA ARG A 92 5.56 -14.35 -7.31
C ARG A 92 5.20 -12.96 -7.82
N ARG A 93 4.19 -12.87 -8.69
CA ARG A 93 3.64 -11.62 -9.26
C ARG A 93 3.10 -10.68 -8.18
N GLN A 94 2.36 -11.24 -7.22
CA GLN A 94 1.55 -10.49 -6.25
C GLN A 94 2.17 -10.34 -4.86
N ALA A 95 3.21 -11.09 -4.52
CA ALA A 95 3.82 -11.03 -3.20
C ALA A 95 4.38 -9.61 -2.93
N PRO A 96 4.20 -9.07 -1.71
CA PRO A 96 4.93 -7.88 -1.28
C PRO A 96 6.43 -8.17 -1.12
N LEU A 97 7.28 -7.20 -1.42
CA LEU A 97 8.71 -7.27 -1.09
C LEU A 97 8.91 -6.96 0.40
N ARG A 98 9.64 -7.84 1.09
CA ARG A 98 9.94 -7.74 2.53
C ARG A 98 11.42 -7.46 2.76
N PHE A 99 11.82 -7.32 4.03
CA PHE A 99 13.23 -7.29 4.43
C PHE A 99 13.89 -8.66 4.35
N THR A 100 13.12 -9.75 4.23
CA THR A 100 13.59 -11.10 3.95
C THR A 100 13.21 -11.52 2.53
N VAL A 101 14.11 -12.24 1.85
CA VAL A 101 13.84 -12.75 0.50
C VAL A 101 12.75 -13.81 0.60
N SER A 102 11.60 -13.60 -0.04
CA SER A 102 10.55 -14.62 -0.12
C SER A 102 10.98 -15.76 -1.03
N ASN A 103 10.79 -17.01 -0.60
CA ASN A 103 11.04 -18.17 -1.45
C ASN A 103 9.74 -18.72 -2.03
N PHE A 104 9.85 -19.33 -3.21
CA PHE A 104 8.71 -19.78 -4.00
C PHE A 104 8.97 -21.20 -4.49
N TYR A 105 8.17 -22.17 -4.03
CA TYR A 105 8.29 -23.58 -4.40
C TYR A 105 7.01 -24.09 -5.04
N ASN A 106 7.17 -24.81 -6.15
CA ASN A 106 6.08 -25.61 -6.73
C ASN A 106 5.81 -26.84 -5.85
N LYS A 107 4.55 -27.25 -5.76
CA LYS A 107 4.19 -28.56 -5.20
C LYS A 107 4.52 -29.67 -6.24
N PRO A 108 4.98 -30.85 -5.82
CA PRO A 108 5.22 -31.28 -4.43
C PRO A 108 6.54 -30.76 -3.86
N VAL A 109 6.56 -30.48 -2.55
CA VAL A 109 7.77 -30.10 -1.81
C VAL A 109 8.44 -31.36 -1.26
N SER A 110 9.78 -31.37 -1.20
CA SER A 110 10.57 -32.47 -0.66
C SER A 110 11.16 -32.14 0.72
N LEU A 111 11.61 -33.16 1.44
CA LEU A 111 12.36 -32.98 2.70
C LEU A 111 13.62 -32.12 2.51
N ALA A 112 14.30 -32.22 1.37
CA ALA A 112 15.48 -31.42 1.05
C ALA A 112 15.17 -29.91 0.90
N HIS A 113 14.00 -29.58 0.34
CA HIS A 113 13.54 -28.19 0.29
C HIS A 113 13.32 -27.65 1.70
N VAL A 114 12.61 -28.41 2.55
CA VAL A 114 12.35 -28.02 3.95
C VAL A 114 13.66 -27.86 4.74
N ALA A 115 14.62 -28.78 4.58
CA ALA A 115 15.93 -28.68 5.20
C ALA A 115 16.68 -27.40 4.78
N THR A 116 16.59 -27.03 3.51
CA THR A 116 17.17 -25.77 2.98
C THR A 116 16.52 -24.55 3.60
N ILE A 117 15.17 -24.52 3.65
CA ILE A 117 14.39 -23.43 4.25
C ILE A 117 14.78 -23.24 5.72
N VAL A 118 14.77 -24.31 6.51
CA VAL A 118 15.10 -24.26 7.95
C VAL A 118 16.54 -23.80 8.16
N LYS A 119 17.49 -24.36 7.40
CA LYS A 119 18.90 -23.97 7.50
C LYS A 119 19.10 -22.48 7.20
N PHE A 120 18.51 -21.98 6.11
CA PHE A 120 18.60 -20.58 5.74
C PHE A 120 17.94 -19.67 6.79
N ALA A 121 16.71 -19.97 7.20
CA ALA A 121 15.97 -19.17 8.18
C ALA A 121 16.74 -19.05 9.51
N ARG A 122 17.33 -20.16 10.00
CA ARG A 122 18.16 -20.15 11.21
C ARG A 122 19.34 -19.19 11.07
N ARG A 123 20.14 -19.40 10.01
CA ARG A 123 21.37 -18.62 9.78
C ARG A 123 21.08 -17.16 9.54
N ASN A 124 20.07 -16.85 8.72
CA ASN A 124 19.64 -15.49 8.44
C ASN A 124 19.22 -14.75 9.71
N ARG A 125 18.35 -15.38 10.51
CA ARG A 125 17.87 -14.82 11.79
C ARG A 125 19.03 -14.58 12.76
N ASP A 126 19.90 -15.55 12.93
CA ASP A 126 20.97 -15.47 13.92
C ASP A 126 22.01 -14.40 13.49
N TYR A 127 22.37 -14.36 12.20
CA TYR A 127 23.36 -13.44 11.65
C TYR A 127 22.89 -11.98 11.65
N PHE A 128 21.64 -11.71 11.28
CA PHE A 128 21.08 -10.35 11.21
C PHE A 128 20.16 -10.01 12.39
N SER A 129 20.25 -10.75 13.50
CA SER A 129 19.38 -10.59 14.68
C SER A 129 19.27 -9.15 15.18
N SER A 130 20.40 -8.47 15.34
CA SER A 130 20.47 -7.06 15.76
C SER A 130 19.86 -6.10 14.73
N VAL A 131 20.05 -6.38 13.44
CA VAL A 131 19.50 -5.59 12.34
C VAL A 131 17.98 -5.70 12.30
N PHE A 132 17.44 -6.93 12.34
CA PHE A 132 16.00 -7.16 12.35
C PHE A 132 15.32 -6.56 13.59
N TYR A 133 15.95 -6.65 14.75
CA TYR A 133 15.44 -5.98 15.96
C TYR A 133 15.29 -4.47 15.77
N MET A 134 16.28 -3.81 15.15
CA MET A 134 16.20 -2.37 14.88
C MET A 134 15.16 -2.03 13.80
N ILE A 135 15.00 -2.89 12.78
CA ILE A 135 13.96 -2.75 11.75
C ILE A 135 12.56 -2.84 12.37
N ASP A 136 12.31 -3.83 13.24
CA ASP A 136 11.02 -3.99 13.93
C ASP A 136 10.70 -2.81 14.84
N LYS A 137 11.72 -2.11 15.35
CA LYS A 137 11.58 -0.86 16.11
C LYS A 137 11.59 0.40 15.24
N GLN A 138 11.60 0.26 13.91
CA GLN A 138 11.64 1.35 12.94
C GLN A 138 12.83 2.32 13.12
N LYS A 139 13.96 1.81 13.65
CA LYS A 139 15.19 2.58 13.88
C LYS A 139 16.13 2.46 12.68
N TRP A 140 15.75 3.04 11.55
CA TRP A 140 16.40 2.84 10.24
C TRP A 140 17.90 3.13 10.22
N ALA A 141 18.32 4.27 10.76
CA ALA A 141 19.75 4.64 10.80
C ALA A 141 20.58 3.70 11.68
N ALA A 142 20.01 3.20 12.78
CA ALA A 142 20.68 2.24 13.65
C ALA A 142 20.77 0.85 12.99
N ALA A 143 19.68 0.41 12.34
CA ALA A 143 19.67 -0.81 11.54
C ALA A 143 20.73 -0.78 10.44
N TYR A 144 20.86 0.35 9.73
CA TYR A 144 21.86 0.51 8.67
C TYR A 144 23.29 0.42 9.21
N LYS A 145 23.60 1.12 10.31
CA LYS A 145 24.92 1.01 10.96
C LYS A 145 25.22 -0.42 11.40
N SER A 146 24.24 -1.10 12.00
CA SER A 146 24.37 -2.51 12.41
C SER A 146 24.62 -3.42 11.21
N LEU A 147 23.93 -3.20 10.09
CA LEU A 147 24.13 -3.97 8.87
C LEU A 147 25.55 -3.80 8.33
N GLN A 148 26.10 -2.58 8.32
CA GLN A 148 27.46 -2.35 7.81
C GLN A 148 28.52 -3.10 8.62
N LEU A 149 28.31 -3.28 9.94
CA LEU A 149 29.18 -4.11 10.77
C LEU A 149 29.07 -5.60 10.40
N CYS A 150 27.85 -6.09 10.15
CA CYS A 150 27.62 -7.48 9.74
C CYS A 150 28.03 -7.76 8.28
N LYS A 151 28.13 -6.76 7.42
CA LYS A 151 28.53 -7.00 6.01
C LYS A 151 29.99 -7.45 5.88
N GLN A 152 30.84 -7.07 6.83
CA GLN A 152 32.23 -7.53 6.86
C GLN A 152 32.28 -9.01 7.23
N GLY A 153 32.59 -9.88 6.26
CA GLY A 153 32.58 -11.33 6.46
C GLY A 153 31.19 -11.97 6.35
N CYS A 154 30.24 -11.32 5.64
CA CYS A 154 28.96 -11.94 5.29
C CYS A 154 29.19 -13.26 4.55
N PRO A 155 28.63 -14.39 5.00
CA PRO A 155 28.69 -15.65 4.27
C PRO A 155 28.07 -15.50 2.88
N ALA A 156 28.64 -16.18 1.87
CA ALA A 156 28.18 -16.11 0.48
C ALA A 156 26.67 -16.40 0.32
N GLU A 157 26.15 -17.36 1.09
CA GLU A 157 24.73 -17.72 1.09
C GLU A 157 23.79 -16.66 1.67
N LEU A 158 24.31 -15.63 2.36
CA LEU A 158 23.55 -14.52 2.93
C LEU A 158 23.83 -13.18 2.21
N GLU A 159 24.67 -13.16 1.18
CA GLU A 159 25.03 -11.91 0.47
C GLU A 159 23.83 -11.23 -0.18
N GLU A 160 22.97 -11.99 -0.88
CA GLU A 160 21.74 -11.46 -1.47
C GLU A 160 20.83 -10.85 -0.40
N GLN A 161 20.72 -11.51 0.75
CA GLN A 161 19.91 -11.07 1.87
C GLN A 161 20.46 -9.81 2.53
N ALA A 162 21.79 -9.69 2.65
CA ALA A 162 22.44 -8.46 3.11
C ALA A 162 22.19 -7.30 2.14
N LEU A 163 22.26 -7.55 0.83
CA LEU A 163 21.95 -6.57 -0.21
C LEU A 163 20.48 -6.15 -0.12
N LEU A 164 19.52 -7.08 -0.05
CA LEU A 164 18.11 -6.73 0.08
C LEU A 164 17.86 -5.82 1.29
N ILE A 165 18.40 -6.16 2.47
CA ILE A 165 18.25 -5.33 3.67
C ILE A 165 18.88 -3.96 3.46
N GLU A 166 20.07 -3.88 2.87
CA GLU A 166 20.73 -2.60 2.57
C GLU A 166 19.86 -1.71 1.68
N PHE A 167 19.35 -2.25 0.58
CA PHE A 167 18.54 -1.47 -0.35
C PHE A 167 17.22 -1.05 0.28
N MET A 168 16.53 -1.94 0.99
CA MET A 168 15.30 -1.61 1.70
C MET A 168 15.53 -0.53 2.76
N LEU A 169 16.64 -0.59 3.52
CA LEU A 169 16.99 0.45 4.50
C LEU A 169 17.32 1.80 3.84
N ASN A 170 17.94 1.79 2.64
CA ASN A 170 18.16 3.02 1.88
C ASN A 170 16.84 3.62 1.38
N VAL A 171 15.87 2.78 0.97
CA VAL A 171 14.51 3.23 0.64
C VAL A 171 13.86 3.91 1.84
N GLN A 172 13.90 3.29 3.02
CA GLN A 172 13.31 3.87 4.24
C GLN A 172 13.99 5.16 4.72
N GLN A 173 15.28 5.35 4.40
CA GLN A 173 16.04 6.55 4.75
C GLN A 173 15.99 7.64 3.67
N GLY A 174 15.29 7.42 2.56
CA GLY A 174 15.21 8.40 1.47
C GLY A 174 16.50 8.57 0.65
N SER A 175 17.44 7.64 0.73
CA SER A 175 18.76 7.74 0.07
C SER A 175 18.72 7.29 -1.41
N TYR A 176 17.79 7.82 -2.19
CA TYR A 176 17.47 7.30 -3.53
C TYR A 176 18.55 7.54 -4.58
N SER A 177 19.27 8.67 -4.54
CA SER A 177 20.38 8.96 -5.47
C SER A 177 21.47 7.89 -5.44
N HIS A 178 21.89 7.50 -4.24
CA HIS A 178 22.87 6.45 -4.03
C HIS A 178 22.29 5.09 -4.43
N LEU A 179 21.05 4.82 -4.01
CA LEU A 179 20.34 3.59 -4.33
C LEU A 179 20.26 3.35 -5.85
N LEU A 180 19.85 4.34 -6.65
CA LEU A 180 19.72 4.20 -8.10
C LEU A 180 21.04 3.88 -8.80
N ARG A 181 22.16 4.42 -8.32
CA ARG A 181 23.50 4.05 -8.81
C ARG A 181 23.85 2.61 -8.44
N ARG A 182 23.52 2.21 -7.20
CA ARG A 182 23.84 0.88 -6.68
C ARG A 182 22.98 -0.23 -7.27
N VAL A 183 21.72 0.03 -7.65
CA VAL A 183 20.84 -0.99 -8.27
C VAL A 183 21.48 -1.56 -9.54
N GLN A 184 22.23 -0.75 -10.30
CA GLN A 184 22.84 -1.21 -11.55
C GLN A 184 23.78 -2.39 -11.38
N SER A 185 24.43 -2.53 -10.21
CA SER A 185 25.32 -3.67 -9.93
C SER A 185 24.60 -4.95 -9.52
N VAL A 186 23.28 -4.89 -9.30
CA VAL A 186 22.46 -6.03 -8.83
C VAL A 186 21.20 -6.23 -9.69
N LYS A 187 21.21 -5.74 -10.93
CA LYS A 187 20.05 -5.76 -11.85
C LYS A 187 19.50 -7.16 -12.15
N GLU A 188 20.32 -8.19 -11.99
CA GLU A 188 19.94 -9.60 -12.21
C GLU A 188 19.13 -10.19 -11.05
N LEU A 189 19.09 -9.54 -9.87
CA LEU A 189 18.31 -10.00 -8.74
C LEU A 189 16.82 -9.69 -8.95
N SER A 190 15.97 -10.66 -8.62
CA SER A 190 14.51 -10.64 -8.85
C SER A 190 13.79 -9.39 -8.29
N TRP A 191 14.24 -8.87 -7.15
CA TRP A 191 13.63 -7.72 -6.48
C TRP A 191 14.20 -6.36 -6.94
N ALA A 192 15.32 -6.35 -7.66
CA ALA A 192 16.04 -5.12 -8.00
C ALA A 192 15.25 -4.18 -8.93
N PRO A 193 14.53 -4.66 -9.96
CA PRO A 193 13.67 -3.81 -10.78
C PRO A 193 12.61 -3.06 -9.95
N TYR A 194 11.94 -3.75 -9.03
CA TYR A 194 10.92 -3.13 -8.17
C TYR A 194 11.50 -2.05 -7.26
N ILE A 195 12.67 -2.29 -6.64
CA ILE A 195 13.34 -1.25 -5.84
C ILE A 195 13.69 -0.01 -6.69
N ARG A 196 14.08 -0.22 -7.96
CA ARG A 196 14.32 0.88 -8.90
C ARG A 196 13.04 1.67 -9.18
N VAL A 197 11.92 0.99 -9.45
CA VAL A 197 10.61 1.65 -9.63
C VAL A 197 10.25 2.48 -8.40
N ARG A 198 10.40 1.94 -7.19
CA ARG A 198 10.14 2.67 -5.95
C ARG A 198 11.01 3.92 -5.79
N ALA A 199 12.31 3.79 -6.06
CA ALA A 199 13.22 4.93 -5.94
C ALA A 199 12.94 6.01 -6.98
N LEU A 200 12.64 5.64 -8.22
CA LEU A 200 12.21 6.59 -9.25
C LEU A 200 10.90 7.29 -8.84
N ALA A 201 9.95 6.54 -8.27
CA ALA A 201 8.66 7.08 -7.85
C ALA A 201 8.79 8.05 -6.68
N ALA A 202 9.61 7.72 -5.68
CA ALA A 202 9.91 8.63 -4.57
C ALA A 202 10.59 9.94 -5.01
N LEU A 203 11.27 9.91 -6.17
CA LEU A 203 11.84 11.09 -6.83
C LEU A 203 10.87 11.82 -7.78
N GLY A 204 9.61 11.39 -7.85
CA GLY A 204 8.60 11.96 -8.75
C GLY A 204 8.84 11.71 -10.23
N GLN A 205 9.69 10.74 -10.60
CA GLN A 205 10.10 10.49 -11.99
C GLN A 205 9.10 9.60 -12.72
N TYR A 206 7.87 10.09 -12.93
CA TYR A 206 6.77 9.30 -13.50
C TYR A 206 7.09 8.67 -14.86
N GLU A 207 7.58 9.45 -15.83
CA GLU A 207 7.90 8.92 -17.17
C GLU A 207 8.94 7.81 -17.13
N LYS A 208 9.95 7.92 -16.26
CA LYS A 208 10.97 6.87 -16.08
C LYS A 208 10.39 5.62 -15.41
N CYS A 209 9.48 5.79 -14.45
CA CYS A 209 8.75 4.67 -13.86
C CYS A 209 7.91 3.94 -14.91
N LYS A 210 7.15 4.68 -15.73
CA LYS A 210 6.30 4.14 -16.80
C LYS A 210 7.14 3.41 -17.84
N GLN A 211 8.23 4.02 -18.30
CA GLN A 211 9.16 3.39 -19.25
C GLN A 211 9.76 2.10 -18.68
N LEU A 212 10.25 2.12 -17.43
CA LEU A 212 10.79 0.92 -16.78
C LEU A 212 9.73 -0.17 -16.62
N PHE A 213 8.52 0.18 -16.18
CA PHE A 213 7.45 -0.79 -16.00
C PHE A 213 6.98 -1.39 -17.33
N SER A 214 7.07 -0.64 -18.44
CA SER A 214 6.72 -1.17 -19.77
C SER A 214 7.61 -2.33 -20.24
N THR A 215 8.77 -2.55 -19.60
CA THR A 215 9.65 -3.70 -19.91
C THR A 215 9.32 -4.94 -19.08
N TYR A 216 8.36 -4.88 -18.16
CA TYR A 216 8.02 -6.02 -17.29
C TYR A 216 7.16 -7.04 -18.04
N ASP A 217 7.40 -8.31 -17.76
CA ASP A 217 6.47 -9.40 -18.05
C ASP A 217 5.48 -9.58 -16.88
N GLU A 218 4.24 -10.00 -17.16
CA GLU A 218 3.23 -10.22 -16.12
C GLU A 218 3.64 -11.28 -15.08
N LYS A 219 4.60 -12.16 -15.40
CA LYS A 219 5.13 -13.19 -14.51
C LYS A 219 6.31 -12.72 -13.68
N ASP A 220 6.80 -11.50 -13.94
CA ASP A 220 7.93 -10.96 -13.21
C ASP A 220 7.61 -10.84 -11.70
N PRO A 221 8.58 -11.16 -10.83
CA PRO A 221 8.48 -10.89 -9.40
C PRO A 221 8.05 -9.46 -9.11
N TYR A 222 7.11 -9.30 -8.19
CA TYR A 222 6.67 -7.99 -7.71
C TYR A 222 6.06 -7.10 -8.82
N PHE A 223 5.57 -7.69 -9.91
CA PHE A 223 4.86 -6.96 -10.97
C PHE A 223 3.69 -6.15 -10.41
N SER A 224 2.80 -6.77 -9.61
CA SER A 224 1.62 -6.09 -9.05
C SER A 224 2.01 -4.94 -8.12
N ALA A 225 3.10 -5.10 -7.36
CA ALA A 225 3.62 -4.05 -6.51
C ALA A 225 4.23 -2.89 -7.32
N SER A 226 4.94 -3.21 -8.42
CA SER A 226 5.49 -2.21 -9.34
C SER A 226 4.36 -1.42 -10.03
N LEU A 227 3.34 -2.12 -10.51
CA LEU A 227 2.14 -1.52 -11.09
C LEU A 227 1.44 -0.58 -10.10
N ALA A 228 1.29 -1.01 -8.85
CA ALA A 228 0.69 -0.19 -7.80
C ALA A 228 1.47 1.11 -7.54
N VAL A 229 2.81 1.06 -7.55
CA VAL A 229 3.65 2.27 -7.39
C VAL A 229 3.49 3.22 -8.56
N VAL A 230 3.51 2.71 -9.80
CA VAL A 230 3.32 3.52 -11.01
C VAL A 230 1.96 4.22 -10.96
N ASN A 231 0.92 3.47 -10.59
CA ASN A 231 -0.45 3.98 -10.47
C ASN A 231 -0.61 5.01 -9.34
N GLN A 232 -0.04 4.77 -8.15
CA GLN A 232 -0.04 5.78 -7.07
C GLN A 232 0.63 7.08 -7.53
N LEU A 233 1.77 6.98 -8.22
CA LEU A 233 2.47 8.14 -8.75
C LEU A 233 1.66 8.85 -9.84
N ALA A 234 1.03 8.10 -10.75
CA ALA A 234 0.18 8.65 -11.81
C ALA A 234 -0.92 9.54 -11.22
N VAL A 235 -1.66 8.99 -10.24
CA VAL A 235 -2.70 9.69 -9.47
C VAL A 235 -2.13 10.97 -8.87
N THR A 236 -1.03 10.90 -8.11
CA THR A 236 -0.47 12.09 -7.44
C THR A 236 0.09 13.17 -8.37
N SER A 237 0.50 12.81 -9.59
CA SER A 237 1.27 13.70 -10.49
C SER A 237 0.41 14.40 -11.54
N HIS A 238 -0.73 13.82 -11.93
CA HIS A 238 -1.54 14.32 -13.04
C HIS A 238 -2.98 14.62 -12.58
N SER A 239 -3.60 15.62 -13.20
CA SER A 239 -5.03 15.94 -13.01
C SER A 239 -5.94 14.88 -13.62
N ASP A 240 -5.49 14.21 -14.68
CA ASP A 240 -6.17 13.08 -15.30
C ASP A 240 -5.15 11.94 -15.51
N PRO A 241 -5.09 10.97 -14.58
CA PRO A 241 -4.03 9.98 -14.61
C PRO A 241 -4.28 8.99 -15.75
N GLU A 242 -3.28 8.76 -16.61
CA GLU A 242 -3.17 7.55 -17.43
C GLU A 242 -2.89 6.31 -16.57
N SER A 243 -3.51 6.22 -15.39
CA SER A 243 -3.50 5.04 -14.57
C SER A 243 -4.12 3.90 -15.34
N PHE A 244 -3.50 2.73 -15.30
CA PHE A 244 -3.94 1.61 -16.12
C PHE A 244 -3.89 0.28 -15.37
N MET A 245 -4.77 -0.61 -15.82
CA MET A 245 -4.71 -2.03 -15.55
C MET A 245 -4.35 -2.71 -16.88
N PRO A 246 -3.28 -3.51 -16.96
CA PRO A 246 -2.91 -4.17 -18.21
C PRO A 246 -4.04 -5.04 -18.76
N ALA A 247 -4.43 -4.81 -20.01
CA ALA A 247 -5.59 -5.46 -20.63
C ALA A 247 -5.43 -6.98 -20.83
N HIS A 248 -4.19 -7.48 -20.84
CA HIS A 248 -3.89 -8.91 -20.98
C HIS A 248 -4.16 -9.72 -19.71
N LEU A 249 -4.22 -9.07 -18.53
CA LEU A 249 -4.52 -9.76 -17.27
C LEU A 249 -5.97 -10.19 -17.24
N LYS A 250 -6.19 -11.50 -17.08
CA LYS A 250 -7.53 -12.06 -16.96
C LYS A 250 -8.14 -11.70 -15.61
N ASP A 251 -9.45 -11.48 -15.60
CA ASP A 251 -10.19 -11.18 -14.37
C ASP A 251 -10.12 -12.28 -13.30
N SER A 252 -9.87 -13.53 -13.69
CA SER A 252 -9.65 -14.65 -12.77
C SER A 252 -8.35 -14.54 -11.99
N ASP A 253 -7.37 -13.83 -12.54
CA ASP A 253 -5.98 -13.83 -12.05
C ASP A 253 -5.68 -12.59 -11.22
N LEU A 254 -6.63 -11.65 -11.15
CA LEU A 254 -6.52 -10.43 -10.35
C LEU A 254 -6.74 -10.75 -8.86
N SER A 255 -5.85 -10.21 -8.04
CA SER A 255 -6.05 -10.12 -6.59
C SER A 255 -7.27 -9.26 -6.24
N LEU A 256 -7.72 -9.34 -4.99
CA LEU A 256 -8.74 -8.46 -4.41
C LEU A 256 -8.38 -6.99 -4.62
N PHE A 257 -7.13 -6.61 -4.35
CA PHE A 257 -6.66 -5.23 -4.47
C PHE A 257 -6.66 -4.75 -5.93
N GLU A 258 -6.29 -5.62 -6.88
CA GLU A 258 -6.33 -5.30 -8.31
C GLU A 258 -7.77 -5.21 -8.83
N CYS A 259 -8.67 -6.07 -8.34
CA CYS A 259 -10.11 -5.98 -8.67
C CYS A 259 -10.71 -4.65 -8.18
N GLU A 260 -10.39 -4.23 -6.95
CA GLU A 260 -10.82 -2.94 -6.40
C GLU A 260 -10.31 -1.77 -7.25
N TYR A 261 -9.02 -1.79 -7.62
CA TYR A 261 -8.43 -0.73 -8.42
C TYR A 261 -8.97 -0.69 -9.86
N LYS A 262 -9.20 -1.85 -10.48
CA LYS A 262 -9.85 -1.93 -11.81
C LYS A 262 -11.24 -1.28 -11.78
N ALA A 263 -12.03 -1.53 -10.74
CA ALA A 263 -13.32 -0.87 -10.56
C ALA A 263 -13.15 0.64 -10.39
N ALA A 264 -12.17 1.08 -9.60
CA ALA A 264 -11.90 2.50 -9.40
C ALA A 264 -11.52 3.22 -10.70
N LEU A 265 -10.75 2.58 -11.59
CA LEU A 265 -10.45 3.12 -12.92
C LEU A 265 -11.70 3.24 -13.80
N LEU A 266 -12.56 2.22 -13.77
CA LEU A 266 -13.84 2.26 -14.49
C LEU A 266 -14.69 3.44 -14.00
N THR A 267 -14.84 3.59 -12.69
CA THR A 267 -15.54 4.73 -12.07
C THR A 267 -14.91 6.06 -12.48
N ASN A 268 -13.59 6.21 -12.37
CA ASN A 268 -12.89 7.45 -12.75
C ASN A 268 -13.01 7.81 -14.25
N SER A 269 -13.30 6.81 -15.10
CA SER A 269 -13.58 7.02 -16.53
C SER A 269 -15.06 7.29 -16.84
N GLY A 270 -15.90 7.56 -15.84
CA GLY A 270 -17.35 7.77 -15.98
C GLY A 270 -18.16 6.48 -16.21
N ASN A 271 -17.58 5.31 -16.00
CA ASN A 271 -18.23 4.00 -16.18
C ASN A 271 -18.61 3.33 -14.85
N TRP A 272 -19.10 4.10 -13.86
CA TRP A 272 -19.34 3.63 -12.50
C TRP A 272 -20.39 2.50 -12.41
N LEU A 273 -21.42 2.49 -13.27
CA LEU A 273 -22.39 1.37 -13.31
C LEU A 273 -21.73 0.05 -13.72
N LYS A 274 -20.75 0.09 -14.64
CA LYS A 274 -19.96 -1.10 -15.01
C LYS A 274 -19.05 -1.51 -13.86
N ALA A 275 -18.46 -0.56 -13.15
CA ALA A 275 -17.65 -0.81 -11.95
C ALA A 275 -18.48 -1.49 -10.85
N LEU A 276 -19.68 -0.97 -10.57
CA LEU A 276 -20.62 -1.53 -9.62
C LEU A 276 -21.04 -2.94 -10.00
N GLY A 277 -21.45 -3.16 -11.26
CA GLY A 277 -21.80 -4.49 -11.75
C GLY A 277 -20.63 -5.49 -11.68
N TYR A 278 -19.40 -5.03 -11.96
CA TYR A 278 -18.19 -5.84 -11.83
C TYR A 278 -17.96 -6.28 -10.38
N LEU A 279 -17.97 -5.36 -9.43
CA LEU A 279 -17.75 -5.66 -8.01
C LEU A 279 -18.90 -6.48 -7.41
N ALA A 280 -20.15 -6.18 -7.75
CA ALA A 280 -21.31 -6.95 -7.30
C ALA A 280 -21.24 -8.41 -7.80
N ASN A 281 -20.80 -8.64 -9.03
CA ASN A 281 -20.55 -9.99 -9.55
C ASN A 281 -19.43 -10.72 -8.80
N LYS A 282 -18.36 -10.01 -8.42
CA LYS A 282 -17.27 -10.57 -7.60
C LYS A 282 -17.75 -10.89 -6.17
N GLN A 283 -18.49 -9.98 -5.54
CA GLN A 283 -19.09 -10.16 -4.22
C GLN A 283 -20.05 -11.37 -4.19
N LYS A 284 -20.91 -11.50 -5.20
CA LYS A 284 -21.87 -12.63 -5.32
C LYS A 284 -21.19 -14.00 -5.40
N ARG A 285 -19.98 -14.06 -5.99
CA ARG A 285 -19.17 -15.29 -6.10
C ARG A 285 -18.32 -15.55 -4.85
N ALA A 286 -18.14 -14.56 -3.97
CA ALA A 286 -17.40 -14.74 -2.74
C ALA A 286 -18.23 -15.59 -1.75
N PRO A 287 -17.59 -16.46 -0.95
CA PRO A 287 -18.30 -17.20 0.10
C PRO A 287 -18.99 -16.24 1.07
N LYS A 288 -20.22 -16.54 1.47
CA LYS A 288 -20.98 -15.70 2.42
C LYS A 288 -20.21 -15.56 3.74
N ARG A 289 -20.26 -14.36 4.35
CA ARG A 289 -19.57 -14.03 5.61
C ARG A 289 -18.05 -14.28 5.58
N SER A 290 -17.42 -14.27 4.40
CA SER A 290 -15.97 -14.35 4.25
C SER A 290 -15.30 -12.98 4.24
N HIS A 291 -13.99 -12.93 4.48
CA HIS A 291 -13.21 -11.71 4.30
C HIS A 291 -13.27 -11.20 2.85
N LYS A 292 -13.33 -12.08 1.85
CA LYS A 292 -13.52 -11.70 0.44
C LYS A 292 -14.86 -10.98 0.22
N ALA A 293 -15.95 -11.49 0.78
CA ALA A 293 -17.26 -10.85 0.68
C ALA A 293 -17.26 -9.46 1.32
N TYR A 294 -16.75 -9.37 2.56
CA TYR A 294 -16.59 -8.10 3.27
C TYR A 294 -15.73 -7.09 2.48
N PHE A 295 -14.58 -7.54 1.95
CA PHE A 295 -13.70 -6.72 1.15
C PHE A 295 -14.44 -6.11 -0.05
N TYR A 296 -15.18 -6.93 -0.81
CA TYR A 296 -15.94 -6.43 -1.96
C TYR A 296 -17.08 -5.50 -1.56
N SER A 297 -17.73 -5.72 -0.41
CA SER A 297 -18.72 -4.76 0.13
C SER A 297 -18.08 -3.38 0.38
N VAL A 298 -16.92 -3.34 1.02
CA VAL A 298 -16.16 -2.08 1.24
C VAL A 298 -15.71 -1.47 -0.08
N ALA A 299 -15.25 -2.28 -1.04
CA ALA A 299 -14.84 -1.80 -2.36
C ALA A 299 -16.02 -1.16 -3.13
N ILE A 300 -17.22 -1.72 -3.04
CA ILE A 300 -18.43 -1.15 -3.64
C ILE A 300 -18.72 0.22 -3.05
N VAL A 301 -18.84 0.33 -1.72
CA VAL A 301 -19.11 1.59 -1.03
C VAL A 301 -18.06 2.64 -1.39
N LYS A 302 -16.78 2.25 -1.39
CA LYS A 302 -15.68 3.15 -1.78
C LYS A 302 -15.80 3.65 -3.22
N ASN A 303 -16.19 2.79 -4.17
CA ASN A 303 -16.39 3.18 -5.55
C ASN A 303 -17.60 4.10 -5.74
N LEU A 304 -18.67 3.89 -4.97
CA LEU A 304 -19.82 4.81 -4.95
C LEU A 304 -19.42 6.18 -4.39
N CYS A 305 -18.62 6.23 -3.32
CA CYS A 305 -18.04 7.48 -2.83
C CYS A 305 -17.13 8.13 -3.88
N LEU A 306 -16.32 7.35 -4.60
CA LEU A 306 -15.45 7.88 -5.66
C LEU A 306 -16.26 8.55 -6.78
N GLU A 307 -17.39 7.97 -7.18
CA GLU A 307 -18.30 8.59 -8.15
C GLU A 307 -18.99 9.83 -7.59
N LEU A 308 -19.46 9.77 -6.33
CA LEU A 308 -20.14 10.88 -5.67
C LEU A 308 -19.34 12.19 -5.72
N PHE A 309 -18.01 12.11 -5.68
CA PHE A 309 -17.13 13.27 -5.70
C PHE A 309 -16.59 13.64 -7.10
N GLN A 310 -17.14 13.09 -8.19
CA GLN A 310 -16.72 13.35 -9.58
C GLN A 310 -17.58 14.34 -10.38
N GLU A 311 -18.19 15.35 -9.75
CA GLU A 311 -19.07 16.34 -10.42
C GLU A 311 -20.23 15.67 -11.19
N THR A 312 -21.07 14.93 -10.48
CA THR A 312 -22.26 14.27 -11.03
C THR A 312 -23.43 15.23 -11.19
N ASP A 313 -24.23 15.08 -12.26
CA ASP A 313 -25.51 15.78 -12.37
C ASP A 313 -26.51 15.38 -11.26
N ASN A 314 -27.58 16.17 -11.11
CA ASN A 314 -28.54 16.00 -10.01
C ASN A 314 -29.30 14.66 -10.06
N GLU A 315 -29.56 14.10 -11.24
CA GLU A 315 -30.26 12.82 -11.39
C GLU A 315 -29.34 11.66 -11.00
N SER A 316 -28.09 11.70 -11.44
CA SER A 316 -27.05 10.73 -11.09
C SER A 316 -26.81 10.69 -9.58
N TYR A 317 -26.84 11.85 -8.92
CA TYR A 317 -26.69 11.94 -7.46
C TYR A 317 -27.79 11.18 -6.72
N ILE A 318 -29.07 11.33 -7.11
CA ILE A 318 -30.19 10.61 -6.48
C ILE A 318 -30.03 9.10 -6.66
N HIS A 319 -29.53 8.68 -7.83
CA HIS A 319 -29.28 7.26 -8.07
C HIS A 319 -28.14 6.72 -7.20
N LEU A 320 -27.05 7.49 -7.07
CA LEU A 320 -25.89 7.15 -6.25
C LEU A 320 -26.23 7.07 -4.77
N GLU A 321 -27.01 8.03 -4.27
CA GLU A 321 -27.49 8.04 -2.89
C GLU A 321 -28.22 6.73 -2.54
N LYS A 322 -29.14 6.28 -3.40
CA LYS A 322 -29.89 5.02 -3.20
C LYS A 322 -28.97 3.79 -3.17
N HIS A 323 -27.98 3.73 -4.06
CA HIS A 323 -27.01 2.63 -4.05
C HIS A 323 -26.13 2.67 -2.81
N LEU A 324 -25.67 3.85 -2.41
CA LEU A 324 -24.82 4.01 -1.24
C LEU A 324 -25.58 3.62 0.04
N GLU A 325 -26.83 4.06 0.20
CA GLU A 325 -27.70 3.66 1.30
C GLU A 325 -27.87 2.14 1.36
N PHE A 326 -28.25 1.52 0.24
CA PHE A 326 -28.46 0.07 0.16
C PHE A 326 -27.19 -0.71 0.53
N HIS A 327 -26.04 -0.33 -0.04
CA HIS A 327 -24.78 -1.04 0.21
C HIS A 327 -24.19 -0.76 1.60
N ALA A 328 -24.43 0.42 2.17
CA ALA A 328 -24.07 0.72 3.56
C ALA A 328 -24.89 -0.16 4.54
N GLN A 329 -26.19 -0.32 4.31
CA GLN A 329 -27.05 -1.20 5.11
C GLN A 329 -26.62 -2.68 5.02
N LEU A 330 -26.27 -3.16 3.81
CA LEU A 330 -25.73 -4.52 3.65
C LEU A 330 -24.42 -4.70 4.42
N LEU A 331 -23.50 -3.73 4.33
CA LEU A 331 -22.23 -3.79 5.03
C LEU A 331 -22.42 -3.83 6.55
N GLN A 332 -23.38 -3.08 7.09
CA GLN A 332 -23.74 -3.09 8.51
C GLN A 332 -24.28 -4.45 8.98
N GLN A 333 -25.03 -5.16 8.14
CA GLN A 333 -25.55 -6.50 8.46
C GLN A 333 -24.46 -7.59 8.42
N ASP A 334 -23.49 -7.44 7.52
CA ASP A 334 -22.40 -8.40 7.30
C ASP A 334 -21.23 -8.22 8.29
N CYS A 335 -21.11 -7.05 8.94
CA CYS A 335 -19.97 -6.72 9.79
C CYS A 335 -20.32 -6.78 11.28
N GLN A 336 -19.87 -7.82 11.98
CA GLN A 336 -20.09 -7.92 13.44
C GLN A 336 -18.96 -7.31 14.29
N THR A 337 -17.76 -7.05 13.74
CA THR A 337 -16.58 -6.65 14.55
C THR A 337 -15.52 -5.74 13.89
N ARG A 338 -15.60 -5.42 12.59
CA ARG A 338 -14.51 -4.70 11.88
C ARG A 338 -14.90 -3.29 11.43
N ASP A 339 -14.02 -2.32 11.59
CA ASP A 339 -14.25 -0.94 11.18
C ASP A 339 -15.60 -0.40 11.73
N LEU A 340 -15.90 -0.63 13.02
CA LEU A 340 -17.21 -0.30 13.62
C LEU A 340 -17.63 1.15 13.36
N GLU A 341 -16.70 2.07 13.57
CA GLU A 341 -16.88 3.50 13.33
C GLU A 341 -17.30 3.81 11.89
N LEU A 342 -16.73 3.10 10.90
CA LEU A 342 -17.04 3.29 9.49
C LEU A 342 -18.54 3.15 9.24
N PHE A 343 -19.15 2.09 9.76
CA PHE A 343 -20.52 1.74 9.40
C PHE A 343 -21.56 2.12 10.46
N GLN A 344 -21.17 2.35 11.71
CA GLN A 344 -22.08 2.81 12.77
C GLN A 344 -22.20 4.33 12.82
N GLU A 345 -21.15 5.06 12.42
CA GLU A 345 -21.09 6.52 12.59
C GLU A 345 -20.89 7.23 11.24
N LEU A 346 -19.80 6.91 10.53
CA LEU A 346 -19.38 7.73 9.38
C LEU A 346 -20.25 7.56 8.13
N LEU A 347 -20.58 6.33 7.74
CA LEU A 347 -21.46 6.08 6.59
C LEU A 347 -22.88 6.59 6.84
N PRO A 348 -23.52 6.32 8.01
CA PRO A 348 -24.81 6.92 8.33
C PRO A 348 -24.80 8.46 8.27
N ALA A 349 -23.77 9.10 8.83
CA ALA A 349 -23.64 10.56 8.81
C ALA A 349 -23.51 11.09 7.36
N LEU A 350 -22.72 10.42 6.52
CA LEU A 350 -22.62 10.77 5.10
C LEU A 350 -23.97 10.61 4.38
N VAL A 351 -24.68 9.51 4.59
CA VAL A 351 -26.01 9.27 3.98
C VAL A 351 -27.02 10.32 4.42
N GLN A 352 -27.05 10.66 5.71
CA GLN A 352 -27.90 11.72 6.22
C GLN A 352 -27.57 13.07 5.58
N ALA A 353 -26.29 13.40 5.42
CA ALA A 353 -25.87 14.64 4.79
C ALA A 353 -26.25 14.71 3.30
N LEU A 354 -26.22 13.57 2.58
CA LEU A 354 -26.71 13.45 1.20
C LEU A 354 -28.20 13.80 1.13
N GLN A 355 -29.01 13.16 2.00
CA GLN A 355 -30.47 13.33 2.08
C GLN A 355 -30.88 14.77 2.43
N CYS A 356 -30.10 15.43 3.28
CA CYS A 356 -30.32 16.83 3.65
C CYS A 356 -29.79 17.84 2.60
N GLY A 357 -29.17 17.39 1.51
CA GLY A 357 -28.65 18.27 0.45
C GLY A 357 -27.37 19.05 0.80
N LYS A 358 -26.72 18.77 1.94
CA LYS A 358 -25.57 19.54 2.45
C LYS A 358 -24.37 19.59 1.51
N LEU A 359 -24.17 18.54 0.71
CA LEU A 359 -23.08 18.46 -0.29
C LEU A 359 -23.19 19.52 -1.38
N ARG A 360 -24.37 20.10 -1.60
CA ARG A 360 -24.65 21.08 -2.65
C ARG A 360 -24.45 22.53 -2.22
N GLU A 361 -24.37 22.79 -0.91
CA GLU A 361 -24.46 24.15 -0.34
C GLU A 361 -23.09 24.77 -0.01
N GLN A 362 -22.01 23.99 0.04
CA GLN A 362 -20.69 24.48 0.44
C GLN A 362 -19.81 24.85 -0.76
N GLU A 363 -19.69 26.14 -1.05
CA GLU A 363 -18.90 26.63 -2.20
C GLU A 363 -17.40 26.77 -1.92
N THR A 364 -16.99 26.97 -0.66
CA THR A 364 -15.57 27.15 -0.31
C THR A 364 -15.27 26.69 1.10
N SER A 365 -14.24 25.86 1.27
CA SER A 365 -13.73 25.50 2.58
C SER A 365 -12.46 26.26 2.97
N GLY A 366 -12.44 26.75 4.20
CA GLY A 366 -11.19 27.14 4.86
C GLY A 366 -10.41 25.89 5.29
N LEU A 367 -9.09 26.03 5.50
CA LEU A 367 -8.31 24.98 6.16
C LEU A 367 -8.28 25.21 7.67
N ILE A 368 -8.30 24.13 8.44
CA ILE A 368 -8.09 24.17 9.90
C ILE A 368 -6.94 23.27 10.33
N MET A 369 -6.33 23.70 11.43
CA MET A 369 -5.38 22.93 12.22
C MET A 369 -6.10 22.60 13.52
N ASP A 370 -6.70 21.42 13.60
CA ASP A 370 -7.44 20.91 14.74
C ASP A 370 -6.66 19.82 15.48
N ASP A 371 -7.16 19.45 16.66
CA ASP A 371 -6.66 18.27 17.35
C ASP A 371 -7.17 17.01 16.66
N MET A 372 -6.36 15.95 16.71
CA MET A 372 -6.73 14.68 16.10
C MET A 372 -7.71 13.92 16.98
N GLU A 373 -8.79 13.44 16.37
CA GLU A 373 -9.66 12.46 17.01
C GLU A 373 -9.11 11.04 16.78
N GLY A 374 -8.89 10.34 17.90
CA GLY A 374 -8.48 8.94 17.90
C GLY A 374 -9.58 8.04 17.33
N GLY A 375 -9.17 6.94 16.70
CA GLY A 375 -10.07 5.92 16.17
C GLY A 375 -9.34 4.96 15.23
N ASP A 376 -10.09 4.18 14.46
CA ASP A 376 -9.58 3.18 13.50
C ASP A 376 -8.55 3.77 12.52
N ASN A 377 -7.59 2.94 12.10
CA ASN A 377 -6.38 3.31 11.37
C ASN A 377 -6.49 3.06 9.84
N SER A 378 -7.66 2.74 9.32
CA SER A 378 -7.83 2.47 7.89
C SER A 378 -7.87 3.78 7.09
N PRO A 379 -7.23 3.86 5.89
CA PRO A 379 -7.30 5.06 5.06
C PRO A 379 -8.71 5.50 4.70
N PHE A 380 -9.61 4.53 4.49
CA PHE A 380 -10.98 4.84 4.09
C PHE A 380 -11.77 5.49 5.23
N VAL A 381 -11.54 5.05 6.48
CA VAL A 381 -12.10 5.69 7.67
C VAL A 381 -11.63 7.15 7.78
N TYR A 382 -10.32 7.42 7.65
CA TYR A 382 -9.83 8.80 7.70
C TYR A 382 -10.39 9.68 6.58
N ILE A 383 -10.54 9.14 5.37
CA ILE A 383 -11.18 9.86 4.26
C ILE A 383 -12.63 10.21 4.61
N LEU A 384 -13.39 9.28 5.19
CA LEU A 384 -14.77 9.55 5.57
C LEU A 384 -14.89 10.49 6.77
N ARG A 385 -14.01 10.40 7.78
CA ARG A 385 -13.92 11.41 8.85
C ARG A 385 -13.68 12.80 8.28
N TYR A 386 -12.75 12.92 7.34
CA TYR A 386 -12.49 14.19 6.67
C TYR A 386 -13.74 14.74 6.00
N ILE A 387 -14.49 13.90 5.28
CA ILE A 387 -15.73 14.29 4.60
C ILE A 387 -16.80 14.70 5.60
N VAL A 388 -17.08 13.87 6.61
CA VAL A 388 -18.13 14.13 7.62
C VAL A 388 -17.84 15.44 8.36
N LYS A 389 -16.59 15.64 8.81
CA LYS A 389 -16.18 16.88 9.46
C LYS A 389 -16.30 18.09 8.54
N TRP A 390 -15.93 17.94 7.27
CA TRP A 390 -16.11 19.01 6.28
C TRP A 390 -17.59 19.37 6.09
N LEU A 391 -18.49 18.38 6.05
CA LEU A 391 -19.94 18.59 5.94
C LEU A 391 -20.53 19.29 7.17
N GLU A 392 -19.96 19.07 8.35
CA GLU A 392 -20.40 19.70 9.60
C GLU A 392 -19.88 21.13 9.76
N GLU A 393 -18.59 21.34 9.50
CA GLU A 393 -17.91 22.59 9.84
C GLU A 393 -17.65 23.53 8.64
N GLY A 394 -17.78 23.00 7.41
CA GLY A 394 -17.40 23.70 6.18
C GLY A 394 -15.89 23.91 6.04
N LYS A 395 -15.07 23.13 6.75
CA LYS A 395 -13.61 23.30 6.82
C LYS A 395 -12.88 22.00 6.60
N ALA A 396 -11.74 22.08 5.93
CA ALA A 396 -10.88 20.94 5.64
C ALA A 396 -9.75 20.82 6.68
N SER A 397 -9.72 19.69 7.39
CA SER A 397 -8.70 19.40 8.41
C SER A 397 -7.40 18.91 7.78
N VAL A 398 -6.32 19.70 7.96
CA VAL A 398 -4.98 19.29 7.51
C VAL A 398 -4.46 18.06 8.29
N PRO A 399 -4.60 17.99 9.63
CA PRO A 399 -4.19 16.80 10.40
C PRO A 399 -4.87 15.50 9.93
N THR A 400 -6.16 15.53 9.61
CA THR A 400 -6.86 14.34 9.10
C THR A 400 -6.31 13.90 7.74
N VAL A 401 -6.08 14.84 6.82
CA VAL A 401 -5.44 14.52 5.52
C VAL A 401 -4.02 13.97 5.71
N TYR A 402 -3.27 14.47 6.68
CA TYR A 402 -1.97 13.92 7.04
C TYR A 402 -2.06 12.47 7.52
N GLN A 403 -3.03 12.12 8.36
CA GLN A 403 -3.26 10.73 8.76
C GLN A 403 -3.71 9.85 7.60
N CYS A 404 -4.56 10.35 6.71
CA CYS A 404 -4.89 9.64 5.46
C CYS A 404 -3.62 9.28 4.69
N ALA A 405 -2.74 10.25 4.46
CA ALA A 405 -1.50 10.04 3.70
C ALA A 405 -0.56 9.03 4.37
N LEU A 406 -0.41 9.09 5.70
CA LEU A 406 0.39 8.11 6.45
C LEU A 406 -0.23 6.71 6.41
N ALA A 407 -1.56 6.61 6.56
CA ALA A 407 -2.26 5.33 6.52
C ALA A 407 -2.15 4.69 5.13
N ILE A 408 -2.30 5.46 4.05
CA ILE A 408 -2.12 4.98 2.67
C ILE A 408 -0.68 4.49 2.47
N GLU A 409 0.32 5.24 2.93
CA GLU A 409 1.71 4.82 2.78
C GLU A 409 2.04 3.53 3.56
N ARG A 410 1.44 3.32 4.74
CA ARG A 410 1.57 2.05 5.47
C ARG A 410 1.02 0.85 4.69
N GLN A 411 0.01 1.05 3.84
CA GLN A 411 -0.50 0.00 2.94
C GLN A 411 0.49 -0.36 1.83
N GLY A 412 1.58 0.41 1.69
CA GLY A 412 2.69 0.16 0.79
C GLY A 412 2.28 0.15 -0.68
N SER A 413 3.01 -0.63 -1.47
CA SER A 413 2.86 -0.74 -2.91
C SER A 413 1.74 -1.72 -3.28
N THR A 414 0.51 -1.45 -2.84
CA THR A 414 -0.67 -2.25 -3.17
C THR A 414 -1.64 -1.48 -4.05
N SER A 415 -2.39 -2.17 -4.91
CA SER A 415 -3.44 -1.54 -5.72
C SER A 415 -4.55 -0.92 -4.86
N ARG A 416 -4.75 -1.43 -3.63
CA ARG A 416 -5.65 -0.82 -2.64
C ARG A 416 -5.18 0.54 -2.16
N ALA A 417 -3.87 0.71 -1.94
CA ALA A 417 -3.28 2.00 -1.65
C ALA A 417 -3.49 2.98 -2.82
N ALA A 418 -3.35 2.51 -4.07
CA ALA A 418 -3.66 3.31 -5.26
C ALA A 418 -5.14 3.74 -5.33
N THR A 419 -6.09 2.85 -5.00
CA THR A 419 -7.52 3.21 -4.92
C THR A 419 -7.77 4.27 -3.84
N ASN A 420 -7.19 4.10 -2.65
CA ASN A 420 -7.33 5.07 -1.56
C ASN A 420 -6.72 6.43 -1.92
N GLN A 421 -5.57 6.42 -2.61
CA GLN A 421 -4.93 7.63 -3.11
C GLN A 421 -5.82 8.37 -4.12
N LEU A 422 -6.45 7.62 -5.04
CA LEU A 422 -7.38 8.18 -6.03
C LEU A 422 -8.62 8.78 -5.37
N LEU A 423 -9.24 8.06 -4.43
CA LEU A 423 -10.39 8.57 -3.69
C LEU A 423 -10.04 9.83 -2.90
N LEU A 424 -8.92 9.82 -2.16
CA LEU A 424 -8.47 11.00 -1.43
C LEU A 424 -8.29 12.19 -2.36
N GLN A 425 -7.70 11.98 -3.54
CA GLN A 425 -7.54 13.05 -4.52
C GLN A 425 -8.89 13.62 -4.99
N LYS A 426 -9.86 12.78 -5.36
CA LYS A 426 -11.19 13.24 -5.80
C LYS A 426 -11.93 13.99 -4.69
N VAL A 427 -11.84 13.50 -3.45
CA VAL A 427 -12.39 14.18 -2.27
C VAL A 427 -11.75 15.55 -2.06
N LEU A 428 -10.43 15.67 -2.21
CA LEU A 428 -9.74 16.95 -2.09
C LEU A 428 -10.07 17.91 -3.25
N GLU A 429 -10.19 17.41 -4.47
CA GLU A 429 -10.63 18.19 -5.63
C GLU A 429 -12.05 18.76 -5.42
N PHE A 430 -12.96 17.93 -4.89
CA PHE A 430 -14.32 18.30 -4.57
C PHE A 430 -14.42 19.33 -3.43
N THR A 431 -13.75 19.09 -2.31
CA THR A 431 -13.84 19.92 -1.10
C THR A 431 -13.01 21.21 -1.17
N LEU A 432 -11.92 21.21 -1.94
CA LEU A 432 -11.00 22.34 -2.14
C LEU A 432 -10.94 22.70 -3.63
N LYS A 433 -12.03 23.26 -4.16
CA LYS A 433 -12.20 23.53 -5.60
C LYS A 433 -11.12 24.44 -6.20
N LYS A 434 -10.59 25.41 -5.45
CA LYS A 434 -9.60 26.36 -5.98
C LYS A 434 -8.17 25.77 -5.91
N PRO A 435 -7.38 25.82 -7.00
CA PRO A 435 -5.99 25.35 -7.01
C PRO A 435 -5.13 25.93 -5.88
N VAL A 436 -5.36 27.21 -5.53
CA VAL A 436 -4.67 27.91 -4.42
C VAL A 436 -4.88 27.20 -3.08
N GLN A 437 -6.10 26.71 -2.80
CA GLN A 437 -6.40 25.98 -1.56
C GLN A 437 -5.66 24.64 -1.52
N ARG A 438 -5.67 23.90 -2.62
CA ARG A 438 -4.95 22.62 -2.76
C ARG A 438 -3.43 22.79 -2.66
N ALA A 439 -2.90 23.87 -3.23
CA ALA A 439 -1.49 24.23 -3.11
C ALA A 439 -1.12 24.53 -1.65
N PHE A 440 -1.95 25.30 -0.95
CA PHE A 440 -1.76 25.62 0.45
C PHE A 440 -1.82 24.38 1.35
N LEU A 441 -2.80 23.49 1.14
CA LEU A 441 -2.88 22.19 1.82
C LEU A 441 -1.61 21.37 1.58
N SER A 442 -1.18 21.24 0.32
CA SER A 442 0.02 20.48 -0.06
C SER A 442 1.26 21.03 0.67
N ASN A 443 1.39 22.34 0.75
CA ASN A 443 2.50 22.97 1.48
C ASN A 443 2.44 22.73 3.00
N GLN A 444 1.26 22.71 3.62
CA GLN A 444 1.15 22.39 5.06
C GLN A 444 1.44 20.91 5.33
N LEU A 445 0.88 20.02 4.51
CA LEU A 445 1.10 18.59 4.60
C LEU A 445 2.60 18.26 4.42
N GLY A 446 3.26 18.86 3.44
CA GLY A 446 4.70 18.71 3.22
C GLY A 446 5.53 19.15 4.43
N LYS A 447 5.15 20.24 5.12
CA LYS A 447 5.83 20.68 6.36
C LYS A 447 5.67 19.67 7.49
N MET A 448 4.48 19.09 7.66
CA MET A 448 4.23 18.06 8.68
C MET A 448 5.05 16.81 8.42
N LEU A 449 5.06 16.33 7.17
CA LEU A 449 5.85 15.17 6.72
C LEU A 449 7.36 15.41 6.89
N PHE A 450 7.85 16.59 6.53
CA PHE A 450 9.26 16.92 6.67
C PHE A 450 9.69 16.93 8.14
N LYS A 451 8.87 17.53 9.02
CA LYS A 451 9.12 17.54 10.47
C LYS A 451 9.08 16.15 11.10
N SER A 452 8.29 15.22 10.56
CA SER A 452 8.24 13.83 11.02
C SER A 452 9.33 12.94 10.41
N GLY A 453 10.28 13.52 9.65
CA GLY A 453 11.40 12.80 9.04
C GLY A 453 11.05 12.06 7.74
N ARG A 454 9.86 12.29 7.17
CA ARG A 454 9.35 11.66 5.95
C ARG A 454 9.62 12.56 4.74
N ALA A 455 10.90 12.80 4.48
CA ALA A 455 11.35 13.78 3.50
C ALA A 455 10.96 13.42 2.05
N ASP A 456 10.91 12.15 1.72
CA ASP A 456 10.44 11.63 0.43
C ASP A 456 8.99 12.00 0.13
N LEU A 457 8.08 11.68 1.04
CA LEU A 457 6.67 12.05 0.94
C LEU A 457 6.49 13.57 0.98
N ALA A 458 7.28 14.26 1.80
CA ALA A 458 7.27 15.72 1.87
C ALA A 458 7.67 16.34 0.53
N ALA A 459 8.70 15.83 -0.13
CA ALA A 459 9.14 16.31 -1.44
C ALA A 459 8.05 16.13 -2.50
N MET A 460 7.42 14.95 -2.59
CA MET A 460 6.28 14.71 -3.49
C MET A 460 5.15 15.72 -3.24
N THR A 461 4.83 15.95 -1.97
CA THR A 461 3.75 16.87 -1.58
C THR A 461 4.09 18.33 -1.89
N PHE A 462 5.33 18.76 -1.61
CA PHE A 462 5.78 20.12 -1.97
C PHE A 462 5.81 20.34 -3.48
N THR A 463 6.26 19.34 -4.26
CA THR A 463 6.23 19.40 -5.73
C THR A 463 4.82 19.64 -6.25
N ARG A 464 3.80 18.97 -5.69
CA ARG A 464 2.40 19.23 -6.03
C ARG A 464 1.95 20.65 -5.65
N GLY A 465 2.40 21.15 -4.50
CA GLY A 465 2.12 22.54 -4.10
C GLY A 465 2.68 23.55 -5.10
N VAL A 466 3.94 23.34 -5.53
CA VAL A 466 4.62 24.19 -6.51
C VAL A 466 3.99 24.08 -7.90
N SER A 467 3.61 22.88 -8.35
CA SER A 467 2.97 22.75 -9.67
C SER A 467 1.61 23.45 -9.75
N LEU A 468 0.87 23.51 -8.63
CA LEU A 468 -0.39 24.24 -8.53
C LEU A 468 -0.20 25.76 -8.38
N GLN A 469 0.95 26.22 -7.88
CA GLN A 469 1.32 27.63 -7.75
C GLN A 469 2.81 27.87 -8.04
N PRO A 470 3.23 27.89 -9.32
CA PRO A 470 4.65 27.96 -9.70
C PRO A 470 5.36 29.21 -9.18
N ASP A 471 4.66 30.34 -9.12
CA ASP A 471 5.21 31.64 -8.69
C ASP A 471 5.34 31.80 -7.17
N ASN A 472 4.92 30.80 -6.39
CA ASN A 472 4.96 30.88 -4.93
C ASN A 472 6.35 30.55 -4.38
N GLN A 473 7.20 31.58 -4.25
CA GLN A 473 8.57 31.44 -3.77
C GLN A 473 8.68 30.70 -2.41
N LYS A 474 7.71 30.86 -1.51
CA LYS A 474 7.74 30.16 -0.21
C LYS A 474 7.60 28.65 -0.39
N MET A 475 6.77 28.18 -1.31
CA MET A 475 6.61 26.76 -1.61
C MET A 475 7.87 26.20 -2.29
N SER A 476 8.42 26.94 -3.26
CA SER A 476 9.68 26.58 -3.92
C SER A 476 10.84 26.47 -2.93
N ASN A 477 10.94 27.38 -1.96
CA ASN A 477 11.97 27.31 -0.91
C ASN A 477 11.81 26.08 -0.01
N ASN A 478 10.57 25.69 0.34
CA ASN A 478 10.32 24.48 1.14
C ASN A 478 10.70 23.22 0.37
N LEU A 479 10.35 23.14 -0.93
CA LEU A 479 10.76 22.05 -1.79
C LEU A 479 12.30 21.96 -1.87
N GLN A 480 12.99 23.08 -2.10
CA GLN A 480 14.46 23.10 -2.15
C GLN A 480 15.10 22.64 -0.84
N ALA A 481 14.58 23.07 0.32
CA ALA A 481 15.06 22.63 1.62
C ALA A 481 14.90 21.10 1.79
N CYS A 482 13.74 20.56 1.38
CA CYS A 482 13.48 19.13 1.41
C CYS A 482 14.44 18.35 0.47
N MET A 483 14.65 18.84 -0.75
CA MET A 483 15.52 18.18 -1.74
C MET A 483 17.00 18.20 -1.34
N ARG A 484 17.45 19.23 -0.61
CA ARG A 484 18.80 19.24 -0.01
C ARG A 484 18.97 18.14 1.04
N HIS A 485 17.93 17.85 1.82
CA HIS A 485 17.94 16.79 2.81
C HIS A 485 18.01 15.39 2.17
N LEU A 486 17.38 15.22 1.00
CA LEU A 486 17.38 13.95 0.24
C LEU A 486 18.64 13.72 -0.62
N ASP A 487 19.57 14.69 -0.70
CA ASP A 487 20.77 14.63 -1.56
C ASP A 487 20.49 14.30 -3.04
N VAL A 488 19.46 14.96 -3.61
CA VAL A 488 18.87 14.64 -4.93
C VAL A 488 18.83 15.84 -5.87
N ARG A 489 19.70 16.85 -5.67
CA ARG A 489 19.72 18.09 -6.49
C ARG A 489 19.76 17.83 -8.01
N GLN A 490 20.35 16.72 -8.44
CA GLN A 490 20.52 16.31 -9.84
C GLN A 490 19.31 15.62 -10.48
N PHE A 491 18.24 15.32 -9.72
CA PHE A 491 17.07 14.57 -10.21
C PHE A 491 15.86 15.45 -10.48
N LEU A 492 16.03 16.77 -10.56
CA LEU A 492 15.03 17.64 -11.16
C LEU A 492 15.11 17.48 -12.68
N GLY A 493 13.99 17.10 -13.30
CA GLY A 493 13.81 17.44 -14.71
C GLY A 493 13.96 18.95 -14.85
N HIS A 494 14.70 19.37 -15.87
CA HIS A 494 14.69 20.74 -16.35
C HIS A 494 13.23 21.17 -16.54
N GLU A 495 12.74 22.11 -15.71
CA GLU A 495 11.56 22.98 -15.90
C GLU A 495 10.97 23.55 -14.59
N VAL A 496 11.64 23.43 -13.43
CA VAL A 496 11.44 24.45 -12.38
C VAL A 496 12.29 25.65 -12.78
N ILE A 497 11.67 26.61 -13.46
CA ILE A 497 12.28 27.86 -13.90
C ILE A 497 13.04 28.48 -12.72
N LEU A 498 14.37 28.37 -12.77
CA LEU A 498 15.30 29.05 -11.88
C LEU A 498 15.42 30.51 -12.36
N THR A 499 14.41 31.33 -12.10
CA THR A 499 14.58 32.79 -12.11
C THR A 499 14.60 33.25 -10.66
N GLY A 500 15.77 33.11 -10.05
CA GLY A 500 16.09 33.73 -8.77
C GLY A 500 17.51 34.24 -8.84
N ASN A 501 17.64 35.52 -9.18
CA ASN A 501 18.88 36.28 -9.28
C ASN A 501 19.89 35.88 -8.19
N VAL A 502 21.04 35.38 -8.63
CA VAL A 502 22.28 35.51 -7.87
C VAL A 502 22.78 36.91 -8.17
N GLU A 503 22.51 37.86 -7.29
CA GLU A 503 23.34 39.05 -7.19
C GLU A 503 24.22 38.90 -5.94
N SER A 504 25.51 38.87 -6.23
CA SER A 504 26.65 39.09 -5.35
C SER A 504 26.67 40.49 -4.77
#